data_AF-A0A226WKK8-F1
#
_entry.id   AF-A0A226WKK8-F1
#
_cell.length_a   1.000
_cell.length_b   1.000
_cell.length_c   1.000
_cell.angle_alpha   90.00
_cell.angle_beta   90.00
_cell.angle_gamma   90.00
#
_symmetry.space_group_name_H-M   'P 1'
#
loop_
_entity.id
_entity.type
_entity.pdbx_description
1 polymer ?
#
loop_
_entity_poly.entity_id
_entity_poly.type
_entity_poly.pdbx_seq_one_letter_code
_entity_poly.pdbx_strand_id
1 'polypeptide(L)'
;MKRNKISTLLRSLVIGLAVALVSASAYAGGLTAGTSAITNFETWFFSICGILAICYLLWVGVQCWSNKADWVHDFGGAIAKVAAVGSVPVLAAWAWAVFGS
;
A
#
# COMPACT_ATOMS: atom_id res chain seq x y z
N MET A 1 -27.88 -47.46 -23.95
CA MET A 1 -26.95 -47.22 -22.82
C MET A 1 -25.77 -46.28 -23.11
N LYS A 2 -25.14 -46.27 -24.31
CA LYS A 2 -23.96 -45.42 -24.61
C LYS A 2 -24.21 -43.89 -24.61
N ARG A 3 -25.35 -43.42 -25.12
CA ARG A 3 -25.71 -41.98 -25.16
C ARG A 3 -25.81 -41.34 -23.77
N ASN A 4 -26.31 -42.08 -22.79
CA ASN A 4 -26.47 -41.58 -21.42
C ASN A 4 -25.11 -41.39 -20.73
N LYS A 5 -24.12 -42.26 -21.00
CA LYS A 5 -22.76 -42.10 -20.47
C LYS A 5 -22.08 -40.86 -21.03
N ILE A 6 -22.24 -40.60 -22.33
CA ILE A 6 -21.67 -39.40 -22.98
C ILE A 6 -22.33 -38.12 -22.46
N SER A 7 -23.65 -38.11 -22.27
CA SER A 7 -24.34 -36.94 -21.66
C SER A 7 -23.93 -36.70 -20.22
N THR A 8 -23.66 -37.75 -19.44
CA THR A 8 -23.18 -37.61 -18.07
C THR A 8 -21.75 -37.06 -18.04
N LEU A 9 -20.86 -37.56 -18.90
CA LEU A 9 -19.48 -37.06 -19.00
C LEU A 9 -19.41 -35.59 -19.44
N LEU A 10 -20.24 -35.18 -20.40
CA LEU A 10 -20.33 -33.78 -20.84
C LEU A 10 -20.84 -32.87 -19.71
N ARG A 11 -21.83 -33.31 -18.94
CA ARG A 11 -22.33 -32.55 -17.77
C ARG A 11 -21.25 -32.42 -16.69
N SER A 12 -20.53 -33.50 -16.39
CA SER A 12 -19.43 -33.47 -15.42
C SER A 12 -18.28 -32.56 -15.86
N LEU A 13 -17.96 -32.54 -17.17
CA LEU A 13 -16.93 -31.65 -17.73
C LEU A 13 -17.33 -30.17 -17.60
N VAL A 14 -18.58 -29.83 -17.93
CA VAL A 14 -19.10 -28.46 -17.84
C VAL A 14 -19.11 -27.98 -16.39
N ILE A 15 -19.54 -28.83 -15.45
CA ILE A 15 -19.53 -28.51 -14.02
C ILE A 15 -18.09 -28.34 -13.52
N GLY A 16 -17.17 -29.23 -13.88
CA GLY A 16 -15.77 -29.13 -13.51
C GLY A 16 -15.11 -27.85 -14.03
N LEU A 17 -15.40 -27.46 -15.28
CA LEU A 17 -14.89 -26.22 -15.86
C LEU A 17 -15.50 -24.98 -15.18
N ALA A 18 -16.79 -24.99 -14.88
CA ALA A 18 -17.44 -23.91 -14.15
C ALA A 18 -16.86 -23.72 -12.74
N VAL A 19 -16.60 -24.81 -12.01
CA VAL A 19 -15.95 -24.75 -10.70
C VAL A 19 -14.52 -24.21 -10.81
N ALA A 20 -13.74 -24.68 -11.79
CA ALA A 20 -12.37 -24.20 -12.00
C ALA A 20 -12.31 -22.69 -12.32
N LEU A 21 -13.24 -22.19 -13.13
CA LEU A 21 -13.33 -20.77 -13.48
C LEU A 21 -13.74 -19.88 -12.30
N VAL A 22 -14.66 -20.36 -11.44
CA VAL A 22 -15.07 -19.65 -10.22
C VAL A 22 -13.98 -19.65 -9.16
N SER A 23 -13.23 -20.75 -9.02
CA SER A 23 -12.09 -20.81 -8.08
C SER A 23 -10.94 -19.89 -8.52
N ALA A 24 -10.65 -19.83 -9.83
CA ALA A 24 -9.64 -18.93 -10.37
C ALA A 24 -10.02 -17.45 -10.17
N SER A 25 -11.28 -17.08 -10.37
CA SER A 25 -11.75 -15.71 -10.16
C SER A 25 -11.80 -15.32 -8.69
N ALA A 26 -12.14 -16.24 -7.78
CA ALA A 26 -12.10 -16.00 -6.34
C ALA A 26 -10.66 -15.81 -5.81
N TYR A 27 -9.70 -16.58 -6.34
CA TYR A 27 -8.29 -16.44 -5.98
C TYR A 27 -7.69 -15.12 -6.50
N ALA A 28 -7.98 -14.74 -7.74
CA ALA A 28 -7.56 -13.46 -8.30
C ALA A 28 -8.27 -12.29 -7.60
N GLY A 29 -9.56 -12.41 -7.30
CA GLY A 29 -10.34 -11.39 -6.62
C GLY A 29 -9.88 -11.14 -5.18
N GLY A 30 -9.55 -12.21 -4.44
CA GLY A 30 -9.05 -12.10 -3.06
C GLY A 30 -7.68 -11.43 -2.96
N LEU A 31 -6.75 -11.78 -3.85
CA LEU A 31 -5.43 -11.13 -3.90
C LEU A 31 -5.54 -9.66 -4.31
N THR A 32 -6.30 -9.35 -5.37
CA THR A 32 -6.50 -7.96 -5.81
C THR A 32 -7.23 -7.12 -4.76
N ALA A 33 -8.26 -7.66 -4.09
CA ALA A 33 -8.95 -6.97 -3.01
C ALA A 33 -8.00 -6.73 -1.81
N GLY A 34 -7.19 -7.73 -1.45
CA GLY A 34 -6.20 -7.62 -0.38
C GLY A 34 -5.13 -6.56 -0.68
N THR A 35 -4.55 -6.59 -1.89
CA THR A 35 -3.60 -5.57 -2.34
C THR A 35 -4.23 -4.17 -2.32
N SER A 36 -5.45 -4.04 -2.85
CA SER A 36 -6.15 -2.75 -2.87
C SER A 36 -6.42 -2.22 -1.46
N ALA A 37 -6.81 -3.08 -0.53
CA ALA A 37 -7.03 -2.70 0.86
C ALA A 37 -5.75 -2.20 1.53
N ILE A 38 -4.62 -2.88 1.32
CA ILE A 38 -3.32 -2.47 1.88
C ILE A 38 -2.86 -1.15 1.26
N THR A 39 -2.95 -0.98 -0.06
CA THR A 39 -2.58 0.28 -0.73
C THR A 39 -3.44 1.46 -0.26
N ASN A 40 -4.75 1.25 -0.07
CA ASN A 40 -5.64 2.27 0.48
C ASN A 40 -5.26 2.65 1.91
N PHE A 41 -4.97 1.64 2.75
CA PHE A 41 -4.52 1.87 4.12
C PHE A 41 -3.20 2.65 4.17
N GLU A 42 -2.22 2.26 3.35
CA GLU A 42 -0.94 2.93 3.22
C GLU A 42 -1.13 4.41 2.85
N THR A 43 -1.95 4.68 1.83
CA THR A 43 -2.23 6.05 1.35
C THR A 43 -2.89 6.89 2.45
N TRP A 44 -3.86 6.33 3.18
CA TRP A 44 -4.53 7.01 4.29
C TRP A 44 -3.56 7.31 5.43
N PHE A 45 -2.76 6.33 5.83
CA PHE A 45 -1.81 6.44 6.93
C PHE A 45 -0.76 7.51 6.63
N PHE A 46 -0.12 7.44 5.45
CA PHE A 46 0.86 8.44 5.05
C PHE A 46 0.27 9.83 4.83
N SER A 47 -1.00 9.95 4.44
CA SER A 47 -1.69 11.24 4.40
C SER A 47 -1.80 11.87 5.79
N ILE A 48 -2.16 11.10 6.81
CA ILE A 48 -2.21 11.60 8.20
C ILE A 48 -0.82 12.02 8.68
N CYS A 49 0.19 11.18 8.46
CA CYS A 49 1.57 11.51 8.83
C CYS A 49 2.08 12.77 8.11
N GLY A 50 1.74 12.94 6.83
CA GLY A 50 2.08 14.13 6.04
C GLY A 50 1.45 15.40 6.61
N ILE A 51 0.17 15.34 6.99
CA ILE A 51 -0.52 16.47 7.64
C ILE A 51 0.14 16.82 8.98
N LEU A 52 0.48 15.83 9.80
CA LEU A 52 1.16 16.06 11.08
C LEU A 52 2.56 16.68 10.87
N ALA A 53 3.29 16.25 9.85
CA ALA A 53 4.58 16.84 9.50
C ALA A 53 4.45 18.30 9.05
N ILE A 54 3.42 18.64 8.27
CA ILE A 54 3.11 20.03 7.90
C ILE A 54 2.80 20.86 9.15
N CYS A 55 1.94 20.36 10.06
CA CYS A 55 1.64 21.05 11.32
C CYS A 55 2.90 21.31 12.15
N TYR A 56 3.80 20.34 12.23
CA TYR A 56 5.10 20.48 12.91
C TYR A 56 5.97 21.57 12.26
N LEU A 57 6.12 21.57 10.94
CA LEU A 57 6.91 22.59 10.25
C LEU A 57 6.31 23.98 10.43
N LEU A 58 4.98 24.13 10.30
CA LEU A 58 4.30 25.40 10.55
C LEU A 58 4.57 25.90 11.98
N TRP A 59 4.55 25.01 12.98
CA TRP A 59 4.87 25.36 14.35
C TRP A 59 6.30 25.90 14.49
N VAL A 60 7.30 25.22 13.92
CA VAL A 60 8.70 25.67 13.97
C VAL A 60 8.89 26.99 13.22
N GLY A 61 8.22 27.17 12.07
CA GLY A 61 8.23 28.42 11.31
C GLY A 61 7.69 29.60 12.11
N VAL A 62 6.61 29.40 12.88
CA VAL A 62 6.07 30.44 13.79
C VAL A 62 7.06 30.80 14.90
N GLN A 63 7.80 29.82 15.44
CA GLN A 63 8.87 30.10 16.42
C GLN A 63 10.01 30.92 15.79
N CYS A 64 10.35 30.66 14.53
CA CYS A 64 11.36 31.44 13.79
C CYS A 64 10.90 32.88 13.56
N TRP A 65 9.63 33.12 13.20
CA TRP A 65 9.07 34.47 13.10
C TRP A 65 9.09 35.23 14.42
N SER A 66 8.98 34.52 15.54
CA SER A 66 9.02 35.09 16.88
C SER A 66 10.45 35.32 17.39
N ASN A 67 11.50 35.12 16.57
CA ASN A 67 12.91 35.13 16.96
C ASN A 67 13.23 34.18 18.13
N LYS A 68 12.45 33.09 18.28
CA LYS A 68 12.65 32.06 19.30
C LYS A 68 13.43 30.84 18.78
N ALA A 69 13.66 30.79 17.48
CA ALA A 69 14.32 29.70 16.78
C ALA A 69 15.03 30.25 15.53
N ASP A 70 16.06 29.55 15.06
CA ASP A 70 16.83 29.92 13.89
C ASP A 70 16.33 29.24 12.61
N TRP A 71 16.21 30.03 11.53
CA TRP A 71 15.75 29.53 10.23
C TRP A 71 16.62 28.41 9.67
N VAL A 72 17.94 28.52 9.80
CA VAL A 72 18.88 27.58 9.19
C VAL A 72 19.01 26.31 10.02
N HIS A 73 19.23 26.44 11.33
CA HIS A 73 19.49 25.30 12.21
C HIS A 73 18.21 24.57 12.62
N ASP A 74 17.19 25.30 13.07
CA ASP A 74 15.98 24.69 13.64
C ASP A 74 14.96 24.35 12.57
N PHE A 75 14.63 25.31 11.69
CA PHE A 75 13.65 25.07 10.64
C PHE A 75 14.23 24.23 9.49
N GLY A 76 15.45 24.53 9.03
CA GLY A 76 16.17 23.68 8.06
C GLY A 76 16.39 22.26 8.59
N GLY A 77 16.76 22.11 9.86
CA GLY A 77 16.89 20.81 10.53
C GLY A 77 15.55 20.06 10.65
N ALA A 78 14.46 20.78 10.93
CA ALA A 78 13.11 20.20 10.96
C ALA A 78 12.70 19.67 9.58
N ILE A 79 12.98 20.42 8.50
CA ILE A 79 12.74 19.97 7.12
C ILE A 79 13.55 18.71 6.82
N ALA A 80 14.84 18.68 7.17
CA ALA A 80 15.69 17.51 6.94
C ALA A 80 15.15 16.26 7.65
N LYS A 81 14.66 16.41 8.89
CA LYS A 81 14.02 15.31 9.65
C LYS A 81 12.75 14.81 8.95
N VAL A 82 11.87 15.72 8.53
CA VAL A 82 10.64 15.37 7.80
C VAL A 82 10.97 14.69 6.47
N ALA A 83 11.96 15.17 5.73
CA ALA A 83 12.40 14.57 4.47
C ALA A 83 12.96 13.15 4.68
N ALA A 84 13.77 12.95 5.72
CA ALA A 84 14.29 11.62 6.07
C ALA A 84 13.16 10.63 6.38
N VAL A 85 12.19 11.02 7.22
CA VAL A 85 11.04 10.17 7.56
C VAL A 85 10.11 9.97 6.35
N GLY A 86 9.88 11.00 5.55
CA GLY A 86 9.06 10.92 4.33
C GLY A 86 9.64 10.01 3.25
N SER A 87 10.96 9.80 3.25
CA SER A 87 11.64 8.90 2.31
C SER A 87 11.56 7.41 2.68
N VAL A 88 11.09 7.08 3.89
CA VAL A 88 11.05 5.71 4.41
C VAL A 88 10.35 4.71 3.48
N PRO A 89 9.21 5.01 2.82
CA PRO A 89 8.56 4.03 1.94
C PRO A 89 9.47 3.57 0.80
N VAL A 90 10.25 4.49 0.23
CA VAL A 90 11.18 4.21 -0.86
C VAL A 90 12.40 3.45 -0.33
N LEU A 91 12.96 3.90 0.79
CA LEU A 91 14.15 3.27 1.39
C LEU A 91 13.86 1.85 1.89
N ALA A 92 12.68 1.62 2.47
CA ALA A 92 12.26 0.31 2.94
C ALA A 92 12.02 -0.65 1.77
N ALA A 93 11.34 -0.19 0.71
CA ALA A 93 11.14 -0.99 -0.50
C ALA A 93 12.47 -1.38 -1.16
N TRP A 94 13.41 -0.44 -1.25
CA TRP A 94 14.76 -0.71 -1.75
C TRP A 94 15.52 -1.70 -0.85
N ALA A 95 15.56 -1.47 0.47
CA ALA A 95 16.30 -2.31 1.40
C ALA A 95 15.78 -3.76 1.40
N TRP A 96 14.46 -3.92 1.32
CA TRP A 96 13.83 -5.23 1.18
C TRP A 96 14.23 -5.93 -0.12
N ALA A 97 14.29 -5.21 -1.24
CA ALA A 97 14.71 -5.78 -2.51
C ALA A 97 16.19 -6.23 -2.52
N VAL A 98 17.05 -5.57 -1.75
CA VAL A 98 18.49 -5.90 -1.69
C VAL A 98 18.80 -7.00 -0.66
N PHE A 99 18.14 -6.99 0.49
CA PHE A 99 18.51 -7.87 1.63
C PHE A 99 17.43 -8.90 2.00
N GLY A 100 16.22 -8.81 1.44
CA GLY A 100 15.09 -9.66 1.79
C GLY A 100 14.97 -10.96 0.98
N SER A 101 15.92 -11.23 0.08
CA SER A 101 15.98 -12.44 -0.75
C SER A 101 17.02 -13.43 -0.24
#